data_AF-A0A412JUT2-F1
#
_entry.id   AF-A0A412JUT2-F1
#
_cell.length_a   1.000
_cell.length_b   1.000
_cell.length_c   1.000
_cell.angle_alpha   90.00
_cell.angle_beta   90.00
_cell.angle_gamma   90.00
#
_symmetry.space_group_name_H-M   'P 1'
#
loop_
_entity.id
_entity.type
_entity.pdbx_description
1 polymer ?
#
loop_
_entity_poly.entity_id
_entity_poly.type
_entity_poly.pdbx_seq_one_letter_code
_entity_poly.pdbx_strand_id
1 'polypeptide(L)'
;MEENNKILIYTDDDGLTKIDVKLEEDTLWLTQAQMCELYQTSRTNVVEHIKHIYEEGELEEEATCRKFRQVRQEGERMVNREIPFYNLDMIIALGYRIRSIIATRFRQWATLRLKEYITKGFTLDDERLKKLGGGGYWKELLERIRDIRATEKVFYRQVLEIYATSIDYDPRASVSQEFFKKVQNKIHFAIHGRTAAELIVERADSEKDFMGLLTFKGNQPTLTEARTAKNYLDEKELRAMGQLVSGYLDFAERQAEKEQPMTMNDWANYLDRILTMTGEQLLMDSGKVSHLEAMEHATNEYCKYKQRTLSDVEQDYLNVIKSISNKSKKGGKLED
;
A
#
# COMPACT_ATOMS: atom_id res chain seq x y z
N MET A 1 -17.58 20.85 26.62
CA MET A 1 -18.74 20.28 25.92
C MET A 1 -18.18 19.22 25.00
N GLU A 2 -18.25 17.96 25.42
CA GLU A 2 -17.71 16.83 24.64
C GLU A 2 -18.60 16.61 23.43
N GLU A 3 -18.04 16.77 22.22
CA GLU A 3 -18.68 16.32 20.99
C GLU A 3 -18.78 14.79 21.04
N ASN A 4 -19.97 14.29 21.40
CA ASN A 4 -20.32 12.88 21.21
C ASN A 4 -20.25 12.56 19.71
N ASN A 5 -19.15 11.95 19.27
CA ASN A 5 -18.97 11.48 17.91
C ASN A 5 -19.86 10.25 17.65
N LYS A 6 -21.10 10.51 17.26
CA LYS A 6 -22.08 9.48 16.86
C LYS A 6 -21.64 8.84 15.55
N ILE A 7 -21.04 7.67 15.63
CA ILE A 7 -20.70 6.86 14.45
C ILE A 7 -21.80 5.85 14.18
N LEU A 8 -22.32 5.84 12.95
CA LEU A 8 -23.11 4.72 12.44
C LEU A 8 -22.17 3.54 12.16
N ILE A 9 -22.27 2.47 12.96
CA ILE A 9 -21.53 1.23 12.75
C ILE A 9 -22.21 0.36 11.67
N TYR A 10 -23.54 0.44 11.54
CA TYR A 10 -24.32 -0.31 10.57
C TYR A 10 -25.66 0.40 10.27
N THR A 11 -26.13 0.28 9.03
CA THR A 11 -27.42 0.80 8.57
C THR A 11 -28.22 -0.38 7.99
N ASP A 12 -29.37 -0.69 8.59
CA ASP A 12 -30.39 -1.55 7.97
C ASP A 12 -31.21 -0.74 6.94
N ASP A 13 -32.07 -1.40 6.15
CA ASP A 13 -33.03 -0.74 5.25
C ASP A 13 -33.94 0.27 5.99
N ASP A 14 -34.13 0.10 7.31
CA ASP A 14 -34.89 1.00 8.20
C ASP A 14 -34.04 2.07 8.92
N GLY A 15 -32.71 2.14 8.71
CA GLY A 15 -31.88 3.30 9.08
C GLY A 15 -31.68 3.61 10.58
N LEU A 16 -32.00 2.71 11.51
CA LEU A 16 -32.15 3.07 12.94
C LEU A 16 -31.32 2.23 13.93
N THR A 17 -30.01 2.08 13.71
CA THR A 17 -29.12 1.69 14.84
C THR A 17 -28.05 2.77 15.03
N LYS A 18 -28.39 3.76 15.87
CA LYS A 18 -27.48 4.82 16.30
C LYS A 18 -26.96 4.46 17.69
N ILE A 19 -25.72 3.99 17.77
CA ILE A 19 -25.05 3.75 19.05
C ILE A 19 -24.13 4.92 19.31
N ASP A 20 -24.17 5.47 20.53
CA ASP A 20 -23.17 6.44 20.96
C ASP A 20 -21.85 5.70 21.16
N VAL A 21 -20.80 6.13 20.46
CA VAL A 21 -19.53 5.43 20.45
C VAL A 21 -18.41 6.33 20.93
N LYS A 22 -17.47 5.77 21.70
CA LYS A 22 -16.25 6.47 22.06
C LYS A 22 -15.17 6.21 21.01
N LEU A 23 -14.65 7.27 20.42
CA LEU A 23 -13.49 7.24 19.54
C LEU A 23 -12.25 7.67 20.31
N GLU A 24 -11.22 6.84 20.31
CA GLU A 24 -9.94 7.15 20.95
C GLU A 24 -8.83 6.39 20.22
N GLU A 25 -7.72 7.07 19.89
CA GLU A 25 -6.59 6.51 19.12
C GLU A 25 -7.03 5.86 17.79
N ASP A 26 -7.91 6.53 17.04
CA ASP A 26 -8.44 6.08 15.74
C ASP A 26 -9.20 4.75 15.75
N THR A 27 -9.49 4.20 16.93
CA THR A 27 -10.30 2.99 17.08
C THR A 27 -11.59 3.26 17.85
N LEU A 28 -12.51 2.32 17.69
CA LEU A 28 -13.87 2.37 18.18
C LEU A 28 -13.99 1.56 19.47
N TRP A 29 -14.48 2.18 20.54
CA TRP A 29 -14.61 1.55 21.86
C TRP A 29 -16.07 1.45 22.29
N LEU A 30 -16.52 0.23 22.61
CA LEU A 30 -17.86 -0.05 23.14
C LEU A 30 -17.81 -0.78 24.49
N THR A 31 -18.76 -0.46 25.35
CA THR A 31 -19.04 -1.23 26.57
C THR A 31 -19.81 -2.51 26.25
N GLN A 32 -19.79 -3.48 27.18
CA GLN A 32 -20.61 -4.70 27.06
C GLN A 32 -22.10 -4.38 26.83
N ALA A 33 -22.62 -3.33 27.49
CA ALA A 33 -24.02 -2.92 27.36
C ALA A 33 -24.33 -2.43 25.93
N GLN A 34 -23.44 -1.61 25.34
CA GLN A 34 -23.58 -1.16 23.96
C GLN A 34 -23.45 -2.31 22.95
N MET A 35 -22.60 -3.30 23.22
CA MET A 35 -22.51 -4.50 22.38
C MET A 35 -23.78 -5.37 22.47
N CYS A 36 -24.42 -5.44 23.64
CA CYS A 36 -25.72 -6.11 23.79
C CYS A 36 -26.80 -5.43 22.94
N GLU A 37 -26.82 -4.10 22.94
CA GLU A 37 -27.75 -3.31 22.12
C GLU A 37 -27.46 -3.48 20.63
N LEU A 38 -26.19 -3.39 20.23
CA LEU A 38 -25.74 -3.56 18.85
C LEU A 38 -26.19 -4.90 18.26
N TYR A 39 -25.92 -6.00 18.97
CA TYR A 39 -26.21 -7.33 18.46
C TYR A 39 -27.57 -7.88 18.90
N GLN A 40 -28.38 -7.09 19.61
CA GLN A 40 -29.66 -7.50 20.20
C GLN A 40 -29.56 -8.85 20.93
N THR A 41 -28.64 -8.93 21.89
CA THR A 41 -28.37 -10.16 22.64
C THR A 41 -28.29 -9.89 24.14
N SER A 42 -28.25 -10.95 24.94
CA SER A 42 -28.16 -10.84 26.40
C SER A 42 -26.72 -10.55 26.85
N ARG A 43 -26.59 -9.85 27.98
CA ARG A 43 -25.28 -9.58 28.58
C ARG A 43 -24.50 -10.85 28.91
N THR A 44 -25.18 -11.89 29.38
CA THR A 44 -24.56 -13.18 29.66
C THR A 44 -23.92 -13.77 28.41
N ASN A 45 -24.61 -13.72 27.27
CA ASN A 45 -24.11 -14.23 26.00
C ASN A 45 -22.88 -13.45 25.50
N VAL A 46 -22.88 -12.12 25.64
CA VAL A 46 -21.70 -11.29 25.31
C VAL A 46 -20.50 -11.66 26.18
N VAL A 47 -20.69 -11.76 27.51
CA VAL A 47 -19.61 -12.10 28.44
C VAL A 47 -19.04 -13.50 28.18
N GLU A 48 -19.92 -14.47 27.90
CA GLU A 48 -19.53 -15.84 27.56
C GLU A 48 -18.68 -15.88 26.28
N HIS A 49 -19.14 -15.20 25.21
CA HIS A 49 -18.37 -15.17 23.97
C HIS A 49 -17.04 -14.41 24.09
N ILE A 50 -16.97 -13.31 24.85
CA ILE A 50 -15.71 -12.61 25.13
C ILE A 50 -14.72 -13.56 25.81
N LYS A 51 -15.20 -14.33 26.79
CA LYS A 51 -14.36 -15.31 27.50
C LYS A 51 -13.83 -16.38 26.54
N HIS A 52 -14.68 -16.95 25.69
CA HIS A 52 -14.25 -17.96 24.72
C HIS A 52 -13.26 -17.41 23.68
N ILE A 53 -13.43 -16.15 23.24
CA ILE A 53 -12.48 -15.49 22.31
C ILE A 53 -11.07 -15.44 22.92
N TYR A 54 -10.96 -15.10 24.19
CA TYR A 54 -9.68 -15.08 24.89
C TYR A 54 -9.13 -16.48 25.18
N GLU A 55 -9.98 -17.44 25.56
CA GLU A 55 -9.55 -18.82 25.81
C GLU A 55 -9.04 -19.53 24.54
N GLU A 56 -9.58 -19.18 23.37
CA GLU A 56 -9.12 -19.69 22.07
C GLU A 56 -7.86 -18.96 21.56
N GLY A 57 -7.44 -17.87 22.20
CA GLY A 57 -6.28 -17.08 21.78
C GLY A 57 -6.52 -16.30 20.48
N GLU A 58 -7.77 -16.03 20.10
CA GLU A 58 -8.09 -15.21 18.92
C GLU A 58 -7.70 -13.74 19.15
N LEU A 59 -7.85 -13.25 20.39
CA LEU A 59 -7.49 -11.89 20.81
C LEU A 59 -6.80 -11.92 22.19
N GLU A 60 -5.98 -10.91 22.46
CA GLU A 60 -5.32 -10.72 23.76
C GLU A 60 -6.05 -9.66 24.59
N GLU A 61 -6.38 -9.98 25.85
CA GLU A 61 -7.19 -9.08 26.70
C GLU A 61 -6.54 -7.71 26.92
N GLU A 62 -5.21 -7.64 27.05
CA GLU A 62 -4.47 -6.39 27.24
C GLU A 62 -4.54 -5.47 26.01
N ALA A 63 -4.67 -6.04 24.81
CA ALA A 63 -4.76 -5.29 23.56
C ALA A 63 -6.20 -4.81 23.28
N THR A 64 -7.21 -5.59 23.67
CA THR A 64 -8.61 -5.36 23.25
C THR A 64 -9.51 -4.80 24.35
N CYS A 65 -9.08 -4.76 25.61
CA CYS A 65 -9.86 -4.24 26.74
C CYS A 65 -9.17 -3.07 27.45
N ARG A 66 -9.87 -1.95 27.62
CA ARG A 66 -9.41 -0.81 28.43
C ARG A 66 -10.46 -0.45 29.47
N LYS A 67 -10.02 -0.16 30.70
CA LYS A 67 -10.89 0.30 31.77
C LYS A 67 -10.95 1.82 31.75
N PHE A 68 -12.13 2.37 31.50
CA PHE A 68 -12.36 3.81 31.57
C PHE A 68 -13.11 4.16 32.85
N ARG A 69 -12.72 5.27 33.48
CA ARG A 69 -13.44 5.83 34.62
C ARG A 69 -14.69 6.53 34.11
N GLN A 70 -15.85 6.00 34.47
CA GLN A 70 -17.12 6.68 34.25
C GLN A 70 -17.64 7.22 35.58
N VAL A 71 -17.93 8.51 35.61
CA VAL A 71 -18.60 9.16 36.74
C VAL A 71 -20.10 9.11 36.48
N ARG A 72 -20.85 8.44 37.35
CA ARG A 72 -22.32 8.42 37.28
C ARG A 72 -22.89 9.02 38.56
N GLN A 73 -23.93 9.83 38.42
CA GLN A 73 -24.68 10.36 39.55
C GLN A 73 -25.75 9.33 39.95
N GLU A 74 -25.62 8.73 41.13
CA GLU A 74 -26.61 7.81 41.72
C GLU A 74 -27.24 8.51 42.93
N GLY A 75 -28.45 9.08 42.74
CA GLY A 75 -29.09 9.93 43.76
C GLY A 75 -28.32 11.24 43.97
N GLU A 76 -27.96 11.56 45.22
CA GLU A 76 -27.13 12.73 45.55
C GLU A 76 -25.61 12.47 45.46
N ARG A 77 -25.18 11.22 45.21
CA ARG A 77 -23.76 10.84 45.25
C ARG A 77 -23.16 10.69 43.86
N MET A 78 -21.97 11.27 43.67
CA MET A 78 -21.13 11.05 42.50
C MET A 78 -20.29 9.78 42.72
N VAL A 79 -20.53 8.75 41.91
CA VAL A 79 -19.84 7.46 42.02
C VAL A 79 -18.96 7.25 40.80
N ASN A 80 -17.66 7.04 41.04
CA ASN A 80 -16.69 6.67 40.02
C ASN A 80 -16.65 5.15 39.89
N ARG A 81 -16.93 4.61 38.70
CA ARG A 81 -16.72 3.18 38.39
C ARG A 81 -15.77 3.03 37.21
N GLU A 82 -14.90 2.03 37.30
CA GLU A 82 -14.12 1.58 36.15
C GLU A 82 -14.95 0.58 35.37
N ILE A 83 -15.23 0.92 34.11
CA ILE A 83 -16.04 0.09 33.21
C ILE A 83 -15.13 -0.38 32.07
N PRO A 84 -15.16 -1.68 31.74
CA PRO A 84 -14.42 -2.20 30.61
C PRO A 84 -15.06 -1.75 29.30
N PHE A 85 -14.22 -1.23 28.41
CA PHE A 85 -14.53 -0.95 27.02
C PHE A 85 -13.69 -1.87 26.14
N TYR A 86 -14.27 -2.29 25.03
CA TYR A 86 -13.69 -3.21 24.08
C TYR A 86 -13.53 -2.52 22.73
N ASN A 87 -12.39 -2.77 22.09
CA ASN A 87 -12.04 -2.16 20.80
C ASN A 87 -12.80 -2.76 19.62
N LEU A 88 -12.53 -2.27 18.41
CA LEU A 88 -13.16 -2.72 17.18
C LEU A 88 -12.98 -4.23 16.90
N ASP A 89 -11.81 -4.80 17.21
CA ASP A 89 -11.50 -6.20 16.94
C ASP A 89 -12.42 -7.13 17.74
N MET A 90 -12.62 -6.83 19.03
CA MET A 90 -13.55 -7.58 19.87
C MET A 90 -14.99 -7.48 19.36
N ILE A 91 -15.39 -6.29 18.90
CA ILE A 91 -16.74 -6.08 18.36
C ILE A 91 -16.94 -6.95 17.10
N ILE A 92 -15.97 -6.95 16.19
CA ILE A 92 -16.00 -7.78 14.97
C ILE A 92 -16.08 -9.26 15.34
N ALA A 93 -15.21 -9.75 16.23
CA ALA A 93 -15.17 -11.15 16.66
C ALA A 93 -16.52 -11.60 17.27
N LEU A 94 -17.12 -10.77 18.12
CA LEU A 94 -18.46 -11.01 18.66
C LEU A 94 -19.53 -11.09 17.58
N GLY A 95 -19.46 -10.24 16.56
CA GLY A 95 -20.36 -10.28 15.40
C GLY A 95 -20.33 -11.60 14.64
N TYR A 96 -19.23 -12.36 14.69
CA TYR A 96 -19.15 -13.68 14.10
C TYR A 96 -19.69 -14.80 15.00
N ARG A 97 -19.59 -14.66 16.32
CA ARG A 97 -20.01 -15.69 17.29
C ARG A 97 -21.48 -15.56 17.71
N ILE A 98 -22.01 -14.34 17.80
CA ILE A 98 -23.37 -14.09 18.27
C ILE A 98 -24.39 -14.58 17.23
N ARG A 99 -25.38 -15.34 17.71
CA ARG A 99 -26.55 -15.74 16.92
C ARG A 99 -27.68 -14.73 17.06
N SER A 100 -27.69 -13.70 16.21
CA SER A 100 -28.81 -12.77 16.07
C SER A 100 -29.04 -12.39 14.61
N ILE A 101 -30.21 -11.79 14.31
CA ILE A 101 -30.50 -11.28 12.96
C ILE A 101 -29.52 -10.18 12.56
N ILE A 102 -29.15 -9.31 13.49
CA ILE A 102 -28.17 -8.25 13.26
C ILE A 102 -26.79 -8.83 13.02
N ALA A 103 -26.34 -9.78 13.85
CA ALA A 103 -25.06 -10.45 13.64
C ALA A 103 -25.01 -11.19 12.29
N THR A 104 -26.15 -11.75 11.85
CA THR A 104 -26.26 -12.39 10.53
C THR A 104 -26.10 -11.38 9.39
N ARG A 105 -26.76 -10.22 9.47
CA ARG A 105 -26.62 -9.14 8.49
C ARG A 105 -25.21 -8.55 8.48
N PHE A 106 -24.61 -8.36 9.66
CA PHE A 106 -23.21 -7.96 9.80
C PHE A 106 -22.27 -8.94 9.08
N ARG A 107 -22.44 -10.25 9.29
CA ARG A 107 -21.65 -11.27 8.59
C ARG A 107 -21.86 -11.24 7.07
N GLN A 108 -23.08 -11.06 6.59
CA GLN A 108 -23.36 -10.93 5.15
C GLN A 108 -22.65 -9.71 4.56
N TRP A 109 -22.74 -8.56 5.23
CA TRP A 109 -22.03 -7.34 4.85
C TRP A 109 -20.51 -7.53 4.85
N ALA A 110 -19.94 -8.07 5.92
CA ALA A 110 -18.50 -8.30 6.05
C ALA A 110 -18.00 -9.29 4.98
N THR A 111 -18.77 -10.35 4.69
CA THR A 111 -18.45 -11.31 3.63
C THR A 111 -18.47 -10.65 2.25
N LEU A 112 -19.43 -9.75 1.99
CA LEU A 112 -19.46 -9.00 0.74
C LEU A 112 -18.21 -8.11 0.58
N ARG A 113 -17.79 -7.43 1.66
CA ARG A 113 -16.57 -6.60 1.66
C ARG A 113 -15.31 -7.43 1.45
N LEU A 114 -15.16 -8.55 2.18
CA LEU A 114 -14.05 -9.48 2.00
C LEU A 114 -14.01 -10.07 0.60
N LYS A 115 -15.17 -10.47 0.05
CA LYS A 115 -15.27 -10.97 -1.33
C LYS A 115 -14.83 -9.91 -2.33
N GLU A 116 -15.27 -8.67 -2.15
CA GLU A 116 -14.88 -7.54 -2.99
C GLU A 116 -13.37 -7.32 -2.94
N TYR A 117 -12.78 -7.28 -1.74
CA TYR A 117 -11.33 -7.16 -1.57
C TYR A 117 -10.56 -8.31 -2.25
N ILE A 118 -10.99 -9.56 -2.05
CA ILE A 118 -10.34 -10.73 -2.66
C ILE A 118 -10.44 -10.68 -4.20
N THR A 119 -11.55 -10.17 -4.75
CA THR A 119 -11.77 -10.15 -6.21
C THR A 119 -11.10 -8.95 -6.88
N LYS A 120 -11.23 -7.76 -6.30
CA LYS A 120 -10.81 -6.49 -6.90
C LYS A 120 -9.48 -5.97 -6.35
N GLY A 121 -9.05 -6.43 -5.18
CA GLY A 121 -7.89 -5.93 -4.45
C GLY A 121 -8.16 -4.70 -3.57
N PHE A 122 -9.41 -4.20 -3.51
CA PHE A 122 -9.78 -3.04 -2.69
C PHE A 122 -11.25 -3.08 -2.27
N THR A 123 -11.59 -2.31 -1.22
CA THR A 123 -12.96 -2.07 -0.75
C THR A 123 -13.06 -0.62 -0.28
N LEU A 124 -14.10 0.10 -0.71
CA LEU A 124 -14.30 1.51 -0.38
C LEU A 124 -15.72 1.77 0.13
N ASP A 125 -15.85 2.78 0.98
CA ASP A 125 -17.11 3.36 1.39
C ASP A 125 -17.28 4.72 0.72
N ASP A 126 -17.83 4.70 -0.50
CA ASP A 126 -17.94 5.88 -1.36
C ASP A 126 -18.79 7.00 -0.73
N GLU A 127 -19.87 6.63 -0.04
CA GLU A 127 -20.78 7.60 0.60
C GLU A 127 -20.08 8.31 1.76
N ARG A 128 -19.32 7.57 2.58
CA ARG A 128 -18.53 8.16 3.66
C ARG A 128 -17.43 9.06 3.12
N LEU A 129 -16.73 8.65 2.07
CA LEU A 129 -15.69 9.44 1.42
C LEU A 129 -16.25 10.74 0.82
N LYS A 130 -17.42 10.69 0.16
CA LYS A 130 -18.10 11.87 -0.40
C LYS A 130 -18.59 12.86 0.67
N LYS A 131 -19.14 12.36 1.79
CA LYS A 131 -19.77 13.23 2.81
C LYS A 131 -18.79 13.85 3.79
N LEU A 132 -17.80 13.08 4.25
CA LEU A 132 -16.83 13.54 5.26
C LEU A 132 -15.52 14.04 4.62
N GLY A 133 -15.46 14.07 3.27
CA GLY A 133 -14.24 14.40 2.52
C GLY A 133 -13.09 13.42 2.75
N GLY A 134 -13.39 12.25 3.34
CA GLY A 134 -12.47 11.19 3.74
C GLY A 134 -11.27 11.60 4.61
N GLY A 135 -11.22 12.83 5.14
CA GLY A 135 -10.20 13.32 6.07
C GLY A 135 -8.76 13.05 5.61
N GLY A 136 -7.89 12.68 6.57
CA GLY A 136 -6.51 12.25 6.27
C GLY A 136 -6.45 10.96 5.44
N TYR A 137 -7.38 10.03 5.65
CA TYR A 137 -7.42 8.75 4.94
C TYR A 137 -7.68 8.88 3.44
N TRP A 138 -8.38 9.92 2.99
CA TRP A 138 -8.54 10.20 1.56
C TRP A 138 -7.21 10.60 0.91
N LYS A 139 -6.42 11.44 1.57
CA LYS A 139 -5.08 11.80 1.09
C LYS A 139 -4.18 10.58 1.04
N GLU A 140 -4.21 9.75 2.09
CA GLU A 140 -3.48 8.48 2.13
C GLU A 140 -3.91 7.54 0.98
N LEU A 141 -5.21 7.40 0.73
CA LEU A 141 -5.73 6.60 -0.39
C LEU A 141 -5.22 7.13 -1.74
N LEU A 142 -5.28 8.45 -1.96
CA LEU A 142 -4.76 9.06 -3.19
C LEU A 142 -3.25 8.85 -3.33
N GLU A 143 -2.48 8.92 -2.25
CA GLU A 143 -1.03 8.65 -2.26
C GLU A 143 -0.75 7.18 -2.58
N ARG A 144 -1.46 6.23 -1.98
CA ARG A 144 -1.36 4.80 -2.31
C ARG A 144 -1.71 4.53 -3.77
N ILE A 145 -2.79 5.13 -4.29
CA ILE A 145 -3.16 5.03 -5.72
C ILE A 145 -2.06 5.61 -6.61
N ARG A 146 -1.47 6.75 -6.25
CA ARG A 146 -0.36 7.35 -6.99
C ARG A 146 0.87 6.45 -7.01
N ASP A 147 1.23 5.82 -5.89
CA ASP A 147 2.36 4.90 -5.85
C ASP A 147 2.12 3.63 -6.69
N ILE A 148 0.90 3.08 -6.62
CA ILE A 148 0.48 1.97 -7.50
C ILE A 148 0.61 2.38 -8.97
N ARG A 149 0.12 3.57 -9.35
CA ARG A 149 0.25 4.13 -10.71
C ARG A 149 1.70 4.41 -11.10
N ALA A 150 2.54 4.84 -10.16
CA ALA A 150 3.97 5.07 -10.36
C ALA A 150 4.76 3.76 -10.49
N THR A 151 4.13 2.59 -10.34
CA THR A 151 4.76 1.33 -10.73
C THR A 151 4.94 1.32 -12.24
N GLU A 152 6.20 1.23 -12.68
CA GLU A 152 6.62 1.30 -14.09
C GLU A 152 5.78 0.39 -15.00
N LYS A 153 5.40 -0.81 -14.53
CA LYS A 153 4.52 -1.74 -15.24
C LYS A 153 3.08 -1.24 -15.42
N VAL A 154 2.49 -0.62 -14.40
CA VAL A 154 1.12 -0.07 -14.47
C VAL A 154 1.13 1.19 -15.32
N PHE A 155 2.12 2.05 -15.09
CA PHE A 155 2.38 3.24 -15.87
C PHE A 155 2.41 2.95 -17.38
N TYR A 156 3.33 2.08 -17.82
CA TYR A 156 3.45 1.79 -19.25
C TYR A 156 2.21 1.11 -19.81
N ARG A 157 1.55 0.27 -19.02
CA ARG A 157 0.30 -0.35 -19.47
C ARG A 157 -0.79 0.69 -19.75
N GLN A 158 -0.97 1.68 -18.89
CA GLN A 158 -1.99 2.72 -19.10
C GLN A 158 -1.66 3.62 -20.29
N VAL A 159 -0.38 3.96 -20.45
CA VAL A 159 0.08 4.68 -21.63
C VAL A 159 -0.15 3.85 -22.89
N LEU A 160 0.19 2.56 -22.88
CA LEU A 160 -0.08 1.62 -23.97
C LEU A 160 -1.57 1.52 -24.30
N GLU A 161 -2.44 1.52 -23.29
CA GLU A 161 -3.89 1.48 -23.48
C GLU A 161 -4.40 2.72 -24.23
N ILE A 162 -3.87 3.92 -23.95
CA ILE A 162 -4.16 5.13 -24.74
C ILE A 162 -3.64 5.00 -26.16
N TYR A 163 -2.39 4.56 -26.34
CA TYR A 163 -1.83 4.44 -27.68
C TYR A 163 -2.57 3.41 -28.53
N ALA A 164 -3.09 2.36 -27.91
CA ALA A 164 -3.94 1.38 -28.58
C ALA A 164 -5.26 1.97 -29.10
N THR A 165 -5.70 3.14 -28.62
CA THR A 165 -6.85 3.86 -29.18
C THR A 165 -6.48 4.73 -30.39
N SER A 166 -5.20 4.83 -30.75
CA SER A 166 -4.78 5.63 -31.92
C SER A 166 -5.21 4.95 -33.21
N ILE A 167 -5.62 5.73 -34.20
CA ILE A 167 -6.12 5.20 -35.48
C ILE A 167 -5.02 4.49 -36.26
N ASP A 168 -3.78 4.95 -36.10
CA ASP A 168 -2.58 4.45 -36.76
C ASP A 168 -1.80 3.43 -35.91
N TYR A 169 -2.39 2.92 -34.83
CA TYR A 169 -1.72 1.94 -33.97
C TYR A 169 -1.60 0.57 -34.65
N ASP A 170 -0.36 0.13 -34.87
CA ASP A 170 -0.03 -1.26 -35.22
C ASP A 170 0.97 -1.82 -34.20
N PRO A 171 0.60 -2.84 -33.40
CA PRO A 171 1.49 -3.43 -32.40
C PRO A 171 2.74 -4.10 -33.00
N ARG A 172 2.70 -4.46 -34.30
CA ARG A 172 3.82 -5.12 -35.00
C ARG A 172 4.71 -4.14 -35.75
N ALA A 173 4.29 -2.89 -35.90
CA ALA A 173 5.09 -1.87 -36.55
C ALA A 173 6.31 -1.51 -35.67
N SER A 174 7.49 -1.43 -36.30
CA SER A 174 8.71 -0.95 -35.65
C SER A 174 8.54 0.46 -35.08
N VAL A 175 7.74 1.28 -35.78
CA VAL A 175 7.39 2.66 -35.38
C VAL A 175 6.79 2.69 -33.98
N SER A 176 5.85 1.80 -33.66
CA SER A 176 5.22 1.72 -32.33
C SER A 176 6.24 1.37 -31.24
N GLN A 177 7.15 0.42 -31.50
CA GLN A 177 8.18 0.03 -30.54
C GLN A 177 9.21 1.13 -30.28
N GLU A 178 9.68 1.81 -31.34
CA GLU A 178 10.57 2.95 -31.21
C GLU A 178 9.92 4.10 -30.45
N PHE A 179 8.64 4.31 -30.73
CA PHE A 179 7.85 5.33 -30.08
C PHE A 179 7.75 5.10 -28.56
N PHE A 180 7.44 3.87 -28.11
CA PHE A 180 7.38 3.56 -26.68
C PHE A 180 8.71 3.78 -25.97
N LYS A 181 9.83 3.38 -26.61
CA LYS A 181 11.17 3.63 -26.09
C LYS A 181 11.44 5.13 -25.93
N LYS A 182 11.01 5.95 -26.90
CA LYS A 182 11.17 7.42 -26.84
C LYS A 182 10.35 8.02 -25.70
N VAL A 183 9.10 7.62 -25.52
CA VAL A 183 8.25 8.12 -24.43
C VAL A 183 8.83 7.78 -23.05
N GLN A 184 9.27 6.53 -22.86
CA GLN A 184 9.96 6.11 -21.63
C GLN A 184 11.15 7.00 -21.33
N ASN A 185 12.06 7.16 -22.29
CA ASN A 185 13.27 7.96 -22.10
C ASN A 185 12.97 9.44 -21.85
N LYS A 186 11.96 10.01 -22.52
CA LYS A 186 11.54 11.40 -22.31
C LYS A 186 11.06 11.65 -20.88
N ILE A 187 10.32 10.72 -20.29
CA ILE A 187 9.79 10.87 -18.94
C ILE A 187 10.90 10.75 -17.90
N HIS A 188 11.77 9.74 -18.02
CA HIS A 188 12.96 9.63 -17.18
C HIS A 188 13.83 10.89 -17.27
N PHE A 189 14.04 11.39 -18.49
CA PHE A 189 14.85 12.58 -18.69
C PHE A 189 14.21 13.83 -18.08
N ALA A 190 12.90 14.00 -18.20
CA ALA A 190 12.19 15.12 -17.59
C ALA A 190 12.35 15.16 -16.07
N ILE A 191 12.34 14.02 -15.39
CA ILE A 191 12.34 13.96 -13.92
C ILE A 191 13.74 14.17 -13.33
N HIS A 192 14.75 13.54 -13.95
CA HIS A 192 16.09 13.44 -13.35
C HIS A 192 17.22 13.69 -14.35
N GLY A 193 16.92 14.24 -15.53
CA GLY A 193 17.90 14.67 -16.54
C GLY A 193 18.66 13.54 -17.22
N ARG A 194 18.18 12.29 -17.12
CA ARG A 194 18.85 11.09 -17.64
C ARG A 194 17.83 10.15 -18.26
N THR A 195 18.23 9.39 -19.26
CA THR A 195 17.44 8.24 -19.72
C THR A 195 17.45 7.12 -18.67
N ALA A 196 16.55 6.14 -18.81
CA ALA A 196 16.51 4.98 -17.91
C ALA A 196 17.84 4.20 -17.89
N ALA A 197 18.47 4.07 -19.06
CA ALA A 197 19.76 3.39 -19.21
C ALA A 197 20.91 4.14 -18.53
N GLU A 198 20.98 5.46 -18.71
CA GLU A 198 21.98 6.32 -18.06
C GLU A 198 21.81 6.32 -16.53
N LEU A 199 20.56 6.35 -16.05
CA LEU A 199 20.26 6.30 -14.63
C LEU A 199 20.82 5.01 -13.98
N ILE A 200 20.58 3.86 -14.62
CA ILE A 200 21.08 2.56 -14.15
C ILE A 200 22.61 2.56 -14.12
N VAL A 201 23.28 3.02 -15.18
CA VAL A 201 24.75 3.04 -15.22
C VAL A 201 25.32 3.95 -14.14
N GLU A 202 24.68 5.09 -13.86
CA GLU A 202 25.19 6.03 -12.88
C GLU A 202 24.91 5.62 -11.44
N ARG A 203 23.75 5.02 -11.16
CA ARG A 203 23.30 4.74 -9.78
C ARG A 203 23.58 3.32 -9.31
N ALA A 204 23.64 2.34 -10.21
CA ALA A 204 23.95 0.96 -9.85
C ALA A 204 25.43 0.84 -9.48
N ASP A 205 25.71 0.57 -8.20
CA ASP A 205 27.08 0.55 -7.68
C ASP A 205 27.19 -0.50 -6.58
N SER A 206 27.99 -1.54 -6.81
CA SER A 206 28.20 -2.65 -5.88
C SER A 206 28.93 -2.30 -4.58
N GLU A 207 29.50 -1.09 -4.46
CA GLU A 207 30.07 -0.58 -3.21
C GLU A 207 29.00 0.04 -2.29
N LYS A 208 27.84 0.41 -2.82
CA LYS A 208 26.76 1.02 -2.04
C LYS A 208 25.88 -0.03 -1.39
N ASP A 209 25.26 0.34 -0.29
CA ASP A 209 24.22 -0.47 0.35
C ASP A 209 23.13 -0.80 -0.67
N PHE A 210 22.77 -2.09 -0.74
CA PHE A 210 21.80 -2.62 -1.69
C PHE A 210 22.04 -2.21 -3.15
N MET A 211 23.30 -1.99 -3.54
CA MET A 211 23.70 -1.52 -4.86
C MET A 211 23.24 -0.11 -5.24
N GLY A 212 22.80 0.69 -4.26
CA GLY A 212 22.17 2.00 -4.50
C GLY A 212 20.68 1.91 -4.82
N LEU A 213 20.05 0.73 -4.70
CA LEU A 213 18.61 0.57 -4.82
C LEU A 213 17.92 1.18 -3.59
N LEU A 214 16.92 2.02 -3.84
CA LEU A 214 16.08 2.65 -2.82
C LEU A 214 14.78 1.88 -2.58
N THR A 215 14.35 1.07 -3.55
CA THR A 215 13.13 0.26 -3.45
C THR A 215 13.38 -1.15 -3.99
N PHE A 216 13.21 -2.16 -3.15
CA PHE A 216 13.27 -3.58 -3.52
C PHE A 216 12.45 -4.41 -2.53
N LYS A 217 12.11 -5.63 -2.92
CA LYS A 217 11.31 -6.55 -2.10
C LYS A 217 12.20 -7.47 -1.28
N GLY A 218 11.88 -7.63 0.00
CA GLY A 218 12.58 -8.53 0.92
C GLY A 218 13.88 -7.93 1.46
N ASN A 219 14.77 -8.78 1.98
CA ASN A 219 15.97 -8.35 2.70
C ASN A 219 17.15 -8.00 1.77
N GLN A 220 17.14 -8.51 0.53
CA GLN A 220 18.22 -8.27 -0.44
C GLN A 220 17.64 -8.05 -1.83
N PRO A 221 18.24 -7.16 -2.64
CA PRO A 221 17.79 -6.92 -3.99
C PRO A 221 18.02 -8.13 -4.89
N THR A 222 17.15 -8.26 -5.89
CA THR A 222 17.23 -9.27 -6.96
C THR A 222 17.85 -8.69 -8.22
N LEU A 223 18.37 -9.56 -9.11
CA LEU A 223 18.91 -9.13 -10.40
C LEU A 223 17.87 -8.38 -11.26
N THR A 224 16.60 -8.82 -11.18
CA THR A 224 15.49 -8.14 -11.85
C THR A 224 15.30 -6.72 -11.33
N GLU A 225 15.41 -6.52 -10.02
CA GLU A 225 15.29 -5.20 -9.41
C GLU A 225 16.49 -4.31 -9.73
N ALA A 226 17.71 -4.88 -9.77
CA ALA A 226 18.92 -4.15 -10.17
C ALA A 226 18.87 -3.65 -11.62
N ARG A 227 18.12 -4.32 -12.50
CA ARG A 227 17.90 -3.91 -13.90
C ARG A 227 16.76 -2.90 -14.08
N THR A 228 16.01 -2.58 -13.04
CA THR A 228 14.83 -1.71 -13.12
C THR A 228 15.21 -0.30 -12.69
N ALA A 229 15.16 0.67 -13.62
CA ALA A 229 15.56 2.05 -13.40
C ALA A 229 14.78 2.73 -12.25
N LYS A 230 13.48 2.46 -12.14
CA LYS A 230 12.60 3.00 -11.08
C LYS A 230 13.18 2.75 -9.67
N ASN A 231 13.78 1.60 -9.43
CA ASN A 231 14.21 1.20 -8.09
C ASN A 231 15.40 2.04 -7.56
N TYR A 232 16.02 2.85 -8.42
CA TYR A 232 17.07 3.79 -8.06
C TYR A 232 16.54 5.22 -7.84
N LEU A 233 15.23 5.46 -7.99
CA LEU A 233 14.62 6.77 -7.83
C LEU A 233 14.25 7.05 -6.38
N ASP A 234 14.42 8.30 -5.96
CA ASP A 234 13.99 8.75 -4.64
C ASP A 234 12.49 9.06 -4.59
N GLU A 235 11.94 9.30 -3.39
CA GLU A 235 10.50 9.59 -3.23
C GLU A 235 10.03 10.84 -3.98
N LYS A 236 10.90 11.85 -4.18
CA LYS A 236 10.54 13.07 -4.90
C LYS A 236 10.48 12.82 -6.40
N GLU A 237 11.46 12.10 -6.93
CA GLU A 237 11.52 11.68 -8.32
C GLU A 237 10.34 10.76 -8.67
N LEU A 238 10.03 9.78 -7.81
CA LEU A 238 8.87 8.91 -7.98
C LEU A 238 7.54 9.70 -7.96
N ARG A 239 7.44 10.69 -7.08
CA ARG A 239 6.25 11.55 -7.00
C ARG A 239 6.11 12.43 -8.25
N ALA A 240 7.20 13.04 -8.72
CA ALA A 240 7.22 13.83 -9.95
C ALA A 240 6.82 12.96 -11.16
N MET A 241 7.35 11.73 -11.24
CA MET A 241 6.94 10.75 -12.24
C MET A 241 5.43 10.53 -12.19
N GLY A 242 4.88 10.17 -11.03
CA GLY A 242 3.45 9.91 -10.87
C GLY A 242 2.55 11.11 -11.24
N GLN A 243 3.02 12.34 -11.01
CA GLN A 243 2.29 13.56 -11.36
C GLN A 243 2.26 13.81 -12.88
N LEU A 244 3.40 13.69 -13.56
CA LEU A 244 3.49 13.83 -15.03
C LEU A 244 2.60 12.79 -15.72
N VAL A 245 2.64 11.56 -15.23
CA VAL A 245 1.82 10.46 -15.74
C VAL A 245 0.33 10.74 -15.56
N SER A 246 -0.09 11.18 -14.36
CA SER A 246 -1.50 11.48 -14.11
C SER A 246 -1.99 12.58 -15.04
N GLY A 247 -1.20 13.65 -15.22
CA GLY A 247 -1.55 14.71 -16.16
C GLY A 247 -1.65 14.26 -17.62
N TYR A 248 -0.82 13.29 -18.04
CA TYR A 248 -0.91 12.69 -19.36
C TYR A 248 -2.20 11.86 -19.55
N LEU A 249 -2.55 11.04 -18.55
CA LEU A 249 -3.76 10.21 -18.55
C LEU A 249 -5.04 11.06 -18.55
N ASP A 250 -5.14 12.05 -17.66
CA ASP A 250 -6.31 12.91 -17.54
C ASP A 250 -6.62 13.65 -18.86
N PHE A 251 -5.58 14.01 -19.61
CA PHE A 251 -5.76 14.58 -20.93
C PHE A 251 -6.25 13.57 -21.95
N ALA A 252 -5.66 12.36 -21.96
CA ALA A 252 -6.06 11.34 -22.90
C ALA A 252 -7.53 10.95 -22.72
N GLU A 253 -7.98 10.83 -21.47
CA GLU A 253 -9.40 10.67 -21.12
C GLU A 253 -10.24 11.82 -21.69
N ARG A 254 -9.80 13.07 -21.49
CA ARG A 254 -10.50 14.26 -22.03
C ARG A 254 -10.59 14.28 -23.56
N GLN A 255 -9.58 13.78 -24.28
CA GLN A 255 -9.64 13.71 -25.75
C GLN A 255 -10.57 12.61 -26.22
N ALA A 256 -10.55 11.47 -25.54
CA ALA A 256 -11.48 10.37 -25.79
C ALA A 256 -12.94 10.82 -25.55
N GLU A 257 -13.22 11.55 -24.46
CA GLU A 257 -14.54 12.12 -24.16
C GLU A 257 -15.02 13.13 -25.22
N LYS A 258 -14.08 13.84 -25.86
CA LYS A 258 -14.39 14.77 -26.97
C LYS A 258 -14.56 14.07 -28.32
N GLU A 259 -14.41 12.74 -28.35
CA GLU A 259 -14.44 11.93 -29.57
C GLU A 259 -13.46 12.44 -30.64
N GLN A 260 -12.34 13.04 -30.20
CA GLN A 260 -11.32 13.53 -31.13
C GLN A 260 -10.41 12.37 -31.56
N PRO A 261 -10.34 12.08 -32.88
CA PRO A 261 -9.42 11.07 -33.38
C PRO A 261 -7.98 11.51 -33.18
N MET A 262 -7.16 10.65 -32.58
CA MET A 262 -5.75 10.92 -32.27
C MET A 262 -4.85 9.90 -32.97
N THR A 263 -3.70 10.37 -33.46
CA THR A 263 -2.61 9.51 -33.96
C THR A 263 -1.53 9.31 -32.90
N MET A 264 -0.67 8.30 -33.06
CA MET A 264 0.48 8.12 -32.17
C MET A 264 1.38 9.36 -32.11
N ASN A 265 1.53 10.07 -33.24
CA ASN A 265 2.31 11.30 -33.29
C ASN A 265 1.66 12.45 -32.50
N ASP A 266 0.33 12.57 -32.54
CA ASP A 266 -0.39 13.61 -31.78
C ASP A 266 -0.19 13.44 -30.27
N TRP A 267 -0.21 12.18 -29.81
CA TRP A 267 0.08 11.81 -28.44
C TRP A 267 1.53 12.12 -28.01
N ALA A 268 2.54 11.88 -28.87
CA ALA A 268 3.92 12.29 -28.60
C ALA A 268 4.05 13.81 -28.47
N ASN A 269 3.51 14.55 -29.44
CA ASN A 269 3.54 16.01 -29.43
C ASN A 269 2.82 16.57 -28.20
N TYR A 270 1.84 15.84 -27.68
CA TYR A 270 1.17 16.23 -26.46
C TYR A 270 1.99 15.99 -25.20
N LEU A 271 2.67 14.83 -25.10
CA LEU A 271 3.63 14.60 -24.04
C LEU A 271 4.70 15.70 -24.01
N ASP A 272 5.24 16.07 -25.18
CA ASP A 272 6.24 17.14 -25.29
C ASP A 272 5.70 18.49 -24.79
N ARG A 273 4.42 18.79 -25.06
CA ARG A 273 3.75 19.98 -24.53
C ARG A 273 3.60 19.94 -23.01
N ILE A 274 3.20 18.81 -22.41
CA ILE A 274 3.11 18.69 -20.95
C ILE A 274 4.47 18.93 -20.31
N LEU A 275 5.51 18.26 -20.81
CA LEU A 275 6.87 18.39 -20.28
C LEU A 275 7.36 19.84 -20.38
N THR A 276 7.14 20.49 -21.53
CA THR A 276 7.53 21.90 -21.71
C THR A 276 6.74 22.85 -20.78
N MET A 277 5.43 22.65 -20.64
CA MET A 277 4.56 23.50 -19.81
C MET A 277 4.83 23.36 -18.31
N THR A 278 5.32 22.19 -17.88
CA THR A 278 5.73 21.94 -16.49
C THR A 278 7.13 22.46 -16.17
N GLY A 279 7.85 22.96 -17.17
CA GLY A 279 9.19 23.53 -17.04
C GLY A 279 10.32 22.51 -17.20
N GLU A 280 10.01 21.29 -17.62
CA GLU A 280 10.98 20.21 -17.76
C GLU A 280 11.75 20.29 -19.08
N GLN A 281 12.99 19.81 -19.07
CA GLN A 281 13.82 19.76 -20.27
C GLN A 281 13.41 18.59 -21.16
N LEU A 282 13.22 18.86 -22.45
CA LEU A 282 12.95 17.82 -23.43
C LEU A 282 14.22 17.07 -23.80
N LEU A 283 14.12 15.75 -23.86
CA LEU A 283 15.14 14.91 -24.46
C LEU A 283 15.14 15.12 -25.98
N MET A 284 16.18 15.76 -26.50
CA MET A 284 16.33 16.07 -27.93
C MET A 284 17.04 14.95 -28.71
N ASP A 285 17.78 14.09 -28.03
CA ASP A 285 18.54 12.97 -28.60
C ASP A 285 18.07 11.61 -28.03
N SER A 286 18.80 10.53 -28.31
CA SER A 286 18.44 9.18 -27.81
C SER A 286 19.13 8.84 -26.47
N GLY A 287 19.75 9.82 -25.80
CA GLY A 287 20.69 9.58 -24.70
C GLY A 287 22.06 9.09 -25.18
N LYS A 288 22.99 8.93 -24.23
CA LYS A 288 24.39 8.56 -24.48
C LYS A 288 24.68 7.07 -24.29
N VAL A 289 23.87 6.38 -23.50
CA VAL A 289 24.10 4.99 -23.08
C VAL A 289 23.09 4.06 -23.72
N SER A 290 23.56 2.91 -24.24
CA SER A 290 22.67 1.91 -24.83
C SER A 290 21.99 1.05 -23.76
N HIS A 291 20.78 0.56 -24.06
CA HIS A 291 20.07 -0.34 -23.14
C HIS A 291 20.86 -1.62 -22.83
N LEU A 292 21.54 -2.21 -23.82
CA LEU A 292 22.33 -3.43 -23.62
C LEU A 292 23.49 -3.18 -22.65
N GLU A 293 24.21 -2.08 -22.84
CA GLU A 293 25.30 -1.67 -21.97
C GLU A 293 24.84 -1.42 -20.52
N ALA A 294 23.70 -0.76 -20.33
CA ALA A 294 23.13 -0.56 -19.00
C ALA A 294 22.72 -1.87 -18.31
N MET A 295 22.16 -2.82 -19.06
CA MET A 295 21.78 -4.13 -18.52
C MET A 295 23.00 -4.98 -18.16
N GLU A 296 24.06 -4.94 -18.98
CA GLU A 296 25.33 -5.60 -18.68
C GLU A 296 25.99 -4.98 -17.44
N HIS A 297 26.02 -3.65 -17.35
CA HIS A 297 26.52 -2.94 -16.18
C HIS A 297 25.80 -3.34 -14.90
N ALA A 298 24.47 -3.27 -14.88
CA ALA A 298 23.65 -3.68 -13.73
C ALA A 298 23.89 -5.15 -13.33
N THR A 299 24.09 -6.04 -14.32
CA THR A 299 24.37 -7.46 -14.07
C THR A 299 25.76 -7.64 -13.45
N ASN A 300 26.75 -6.94 -13.96
CA ASN A 300 28.12 -6.99 -13.45
C ASN A 300 28.22 -6.46 -12.02
N GLU A 301 27.61 -5.30 -11.74
CA GLU A 301 27.54 -4.75 -10.39
C GLU A 301 26.75 -5.67 -9.45
N TYR A 302 25.68 -6.31 -9.92
CA TYR A 302 24.94 -7.28 -9.11
C TYR A 302 25.77 -8.49 -8.73
N CYS A 303 26.55 -9.03 -9.67
CA CYS A 303 27.46 -10.13 -9.41
C CYS A 303 28.52 -9.74 -8.36
N LYS A 304 29.11 -8.54 -8.47
CA LYS A 304 30.08 -8.03 -7.48
C LYS A 304 29.44 -7.86 -6.10
N TYR A 305 28.24 -7.29 -6.04
CA TYR A 305 27.48 -7.11 -4.81
C TYR A 305 27.16 -8.44 -4.12
N LYS A 306 26.70 -9.44 -4.88
CA LYS A 306 26.41 -10.79 -4.35
C LYS A 306 27.66 -11.53 -3.87
N GLN A 307 28.81 -11.30 -4.50
CA GLN A 307 30.08 -11.88 -4.02
C GLN A 307 30.54 -11.30 -2.68
N ARG A 308 30.17 -10.04 -2.39
CA ARG A 308 30.51 -9.36 -1.13
C ARG A 308 29.49 -9.63 -0.03
N THR A 309 28.22 -9.68 -0.42
CA THR A 309 27.10 -9.84 0.51
C THR A 309 26.84 -11.33 0.69
N LEU A 310 27.45 -11.92 1.72
CA LEU A 310 27.13 -13.29 2.14
C LEU A 310 25.62 -13.41 2.36
N SER A 311 25.02 -14.47 1.82
CA SER A 311 23.60 -14.78 2.02
C SER A 311 23.29 -14.94 3.52
N ASP A 312 22.06 -14.61 3.96
CA ASP A 312 21.60 -14.88 5.33
C ASP A 312 21.84 -16.35 5.73
N VAL A 313 21.69 -17.27 4.76
CA VAL A 313 21.97 -18.71 4.93
C VAL A 313 23.46 -19.00 5.13
N GLU A 314 24.34 -18.26 4.44
CA GLU A 314 25.78 -18.41 4.58
C GLU A 314 26.28 -17.78 5.89
N GLN A 315 25.67 -16.68 6.33
CA GLN A 315 25.91 -16.12 7.66
C GLN A 315 25.45 -17.08 8.76
N ASP A 316 24.26 -17.66 8.64
CA ASP A 316 23.75 -18.67 9.57
C ASP A 316 24.64 -19.93 9.58
N TYR A 317 25.07 -20.41 8.42
CA TYR A 317 26.01 -21.52 8.30
C TYR A 317 27.37 -21.20 8.94
N LEU A 318 27.92 -20.01 8.72
CA LEU A 318 29.16 -19.55 9.35
C LEU A 318 29.00 -19.38 10.86
N ASN A 319 27.85 -18.91 11.33
CA ASN A 319 27.52 -18.80 12.76
C ASN A 319 27.42 -20.19 13.40
N VAL A 320 26.81 -21.16 12.71
CA VAL A 320 26.76 -22.57 13.13
C VAL A 320 28.17 -23.16 13.19
N ILE A 321 29.02 -22.97 12.18
CA ILE A 321 30.43 -23.42 12.20
C ILE A 321 31.20 -22.79 13.35
N LYS A 322 31.06 -21.47 13.57
CA LYS A 322 31.69 -20.77 14.70
C LYS A 322 31.22 -21.35 16.04
N SER A 323 29.93 -21.64 16.18
CA SER A 323 29.38 -22.25 17.39
C SER A 323 29.92 -23.66 17.64
N ILE A 324 30.09 -24.47 16.58
CA ILE A 324 30.68 -25.82 16.64
C ILE A 324 32.16 -25.74 17.01
N SER A 325 32.92 -24.81 16.40
CA SER A 325 34.34 -24.60 16.71
C SER A 325 34.59 -24.09 18.14
N ASN A 326 33.65 -23.30 18.69
CA ASN A 326 33.71 -22.85 20.08
C ASN A 326 33.32 -23.97 21.06
N LYS A 327 32.44 -24.89 20.67
CA LYS A 327 32.13 -26.10 21.45
C LYS A 327 33.30 -27.08 21.46
N SER A 328 33.99 -27.29 20.35
CA SER A 328 35.20 -28.16 20.32
C SER A 328 36.36 -27.58 21.13
N LYS A 329 36.54 -26.25 21.15
CA LYS A 329 37.51 -25.57 22.04
C LYS A 329 37.14 -25.63 23.53
N LYS A 330 35.86 -25.75 23.89
CA LYS A 330 35.42 -25.97 25.27
C LYS A 330 35.47 -27.44 25.70
N GLY A 331 35.38 -28.38 24.76
CA GLY A 331 35.56 -29.82 25.01
C GLY A 331 37.01 -30.23 25.26
N GLY A 332 37.98 -29.57 24.62
CA GLY A 332 39.43 -29.84 24.81
C GLY A 332 40.05 -29.31 26.11
N LYS A 333 39.26 -28.94 27.11
CA LYS A 333 39.74 -28.52 28.45
C LYS A 333 39.28 -29.46 29.59
N LEU A 334 38.70 -30.60 29.24
CA LEU A 334 38.28 -31.65 30.17
C LEU A 334 38.73 -33.00 29.60
N GLU A 335 40.04 -33.24 29.60
CA GLU A 335 40.68 -34.57 29.67
C GLU A 335 42.19 -34.32 29.75
N ASP A 336 42.69 -34.45 31.00
CA ASP A 336 44.05 -34.69 31.51
C ASP A 336 45.27 -33.90 31.00
#